data_AF-A0A930VBJ1-F1
#
_entry.id   AF-A0A930VBJ1-F1
#
_cell.length_a   1.000
_cell.length_b   1.000
_cell.length_c   1.000
_cell.angle_alpha   90.00
_cell.angle_beta   90.00
_cell.angle_gamma   90.00
#
_symmetry.space_group_name_H-M   'P 1'
#
loop_
_entity.id
_entity.type
_entity.pdbx_description
1 polymer ?
#
loop_
_entity_poly.entity_id
_entity_poly.type
_entity_poly.pdbx_seq_one_letter_code
_entity_poly.pdbx_strand_id
1 'polypeptide(L)' 'MTAHTRAGVRDLAERLTLEYAGALPPGQVLAMVFRAERSLGTRSRLPDAIRLEVCEQAVRRMLTDRLAAQSWPSAS' A
#
# COMPACT_ATOMS: atom_id res chain seq x y z
N MET A 1 2.55 -11.69 -14.63
CA MET A 1 1.44 -10.94 -14.00
C MET A 1 0.22 -11.15 -14.85
N THR A 2 -0.73 -11.94 -14.35
CA THR A 2 -2.09 -12.03 -14.90
C THR A 2 -2.74 -10.64 -14.80
N ALA A 3 -3.56 -10.27 -15.80
CA ALA A 3 -4.17 -8.93 -15.86
C ALA A 3 -5.02 -8.58 -14.62
N HIS A 4 -5.54 -9.60 -13.94
CA HIS A 4 -6.38 -9.49 -12.74
C HIS A 4 -5.63 -8.91 -11.54
N THR A 5 -4.35 -9.24 -11.34
CA THR A 5 -3.55 -8.72 -10.22
C THR A 5 -3.25 -7.22 -10.41
N ARG A 6 -3.00 -6.77 -11.64
CA ARG A 6 -2.71 -5.36 -11.93
C ARG A 6 -3.95 -4.48 -11.73
N ALA A 7 -5.13 -4.95 -12.12
CA ALA A 7 -6.39 -4.25 -11.87
C ALA A 7 -6.65 -4.15 -10.36
N GLY A 8 -6.51 -5.24 -9.60
CA GLY A 8 -6.69 -5.22 -8.15
C GLY A 8 -5.75 -4.27 -7.41
N VAL A 9 -4.47 -4.19 -7.82
CA VAL A 9 -3.50 -3.25 -7.23
C VAL A 9 -3.86 -1.79 -7.54
N ARG A 10 -4.37 -1.51 -8.75
CA ARG A 10 -4.84 -0.16 -9.11
C ARG A 10 -6.05 0.23 -8.27
N ASP A 11 -7.05 -0.65 -8.17
CA ASP A 11 -8.27 -0.37 -7.41
C ASP A 11 -7.95 -0.20 -5.90
N LEU A 12 -7.00 -0.97 -5.38
CA LEU A 12 -6.45 -0.78 -4.03
C LEU A 12 -5.80 0.60 -3.88
N ALA A 13 -4.98 1.03 -4.84
CA ALA A 13 -4.31 2.32 -4.83
C ALA A 13 -5.30 3.50 -4.85
N GLU A 14 -6.34 3.42 -5.67
CA GLU A 14 -7.39 4.43 -5.75
C GLU A 14 -8.15 4.53 -4.41
N ARG A 15 -8.58 3.39 -3.87
CA ARG A 15 -9.30 3.32 -2.60
C ARG A 15 -8.49 3.87 -1.43
N LEU A 16 -7.21 3.48 -1.30
CA LEU A 16 -6.34 3.99 -0.25
C LEU A 16 -6.02 5.47 -0.42
N THR A 17 -5.92 5.96 -1.66
CA THR A 17 -5.71 7.39 -1.92
C THR A 17 -6.88 8.22 -1.41
N LEU A 18 -8.11 7.73 -1.57
CA LEU A 18 -9.31 8.36 -1.01
C LEU A 18 -9.39 8.23 0.51
N GLU A 19 -9.11 7.03 1.04
CA GLU A 19 -9.17 6.76 2.49
C GLU A 19 -8.19 7.62 3.30
N TYR A 20 -6.99 7.84 2.76
CA TYR A 20 -5.93 8.64 3.42
C TYR A 20 -5.86 10.08 2.90
N ALA A 21 -6.87 10.54 2.16
CA ALA A 21 -6.94 11.90 1.64
C ALA A 21 -6.87 12.92 2.80
N GLY A 22 -6.01 13.92 2.66
CA GLY A 22 -5.78 14.94 3.69
C GLY A 22 -4.83 14.52 4.81
N ALA A 23 -4.63 13.22 5.05
CA ALA A 23 -3.65 12.70 6.01
C ALA A 23 -2.28 12.45 5.35
N LEU A 24 -2.28 12.00 4.09
CA LEU A 24 -1.06 11.76 3.31
C LEU A 24 -1.21 12.31 1.88
N PRO A 25 -0.11 12.76 1.24
CA PRO A 25 -0.12 13.09 -0.17
C PRO A 25 -0.46 11.85 -1.02
N PRO A 26 -1.29 11.97 -2.09
CA PRO A 26 -1.63 10.86 -2.97
C PRO A 26 -0.39 10.12 -3.52
N GLY A 27 0.64 10.86 -3.93
CA GLY A 27 1.89 10.27 -4.42
C GLY A 27 2.60 9.40 -3.39
N GLN A 28 2.46 9.72 -2.10
CA GLN A 28 3.01 8.91 -1.02
C GLN A 28 2.23 7.61 -0.83
N VAL A 29 0.89 7.66 -0.90
CA VAL A 29 0.05 6.46 -0.85
C VAL A 29 0.38 5.52 -2.01
N LEU A 30 0.45 6.06 -3.23
CA LEU A 30 0.84 5.31 -4.43
C LEU A 30 2.22 4.66 -4.29
N ALA A 31 3.21 5.40 -3.79
CA ALA A 31 4.55 4.87 -3.57
C ALA A 31 4.58 3.68 -2.60
N MET A 32 3.76 3.72 -1.53
CA MET A 32 3.67 2.61 -0.58
C MET A 32 2.99 1.38 -1.20
N VAL A 33 1.94 1.58 -2.02
CA VAL A 33 1.30 0.48 -2.77
C VAL A 33 2.29 -0.22 -3.68
N PHE A 34 3.02 0.52 -4.51
CA PHE A 34 4.01 -0.07 -5.40
C PHE A 34 5.17 -0.73 -4.64
N ARG A 35 5.58 -0.17 -3.49
CA ARG A 35 6.61 -0.78 -2.66
C ARG A 35 6.16 -2.11 -2.06
N ALA A 36 4.92 -2.19 -1.59
CA ALA A 36 4.35 -3.43 -1.06
C ALA A 36 4.18 -4.48 -2.17
N GLU A 37 3.63 -4.10 -3.33
CA GLU A 37 3.50 -4.99 -4.48
C GLU A 37 4.87 -5.56 -4.90
N ARG A 38 5.88 -4.70 -4.99
CA ARG A 38 7.25 -5.11 -5.35
C ARG A 38 7.87 -6.04 -4.31
N SER A 39 7.60 -5.80 -3.02
CA SER A 39 8.13 -6.62 -1.91
C SER A 39 7.57 -8.04 -1.92
N LEU A 40 6.34 -8.24 -2.40
CA LEU A 40 5.77 -9.58 -2.59
C LEU A 40 6.46 -10.37 -3.71
N GLY A 41 7.15 -9.68 -4.63
CA GLY A 41 7.96 -10.26 -5.68
C GLY A 41 7.17 -11.10 -6.70
N THR A 42 7.78 -11.38 -7.85
CA THR A 42 7.21 -12.24 -8.89
C THR A 42 7.31 -13.74 -8.56
N ARG A 43 8.03 -14.12 -7.50
CA ARG A 43 8.30 -15.53 -7.13
C ARG A 43 7.40 -16.08 -6.03
N SER A 44 6.56 -15.26 -5.42
CA SER A 44 5.64 -15.75 -4.39
C SER A 44 4.58 -16.65 -5.05
N ARG A 45 4.53 -17.92 -4.64
CA ARG A 45 3.59 -18.97 -5.12
C ARG A 45 2.15 -18.75 -4.62
N LEU A 46 1.87 -17.60 -4.01
CA LEU A 46 0.56 -17.27 -3.47
C LEU A 46 -0.46 -17.09 -4.61
N PRO A 47 -1.70 -17.55 -4.42
CA PRO A 47 -2.81 -17.22 -5.30
C PRO A 47 -3.01 -15.70 -5.42
N ASP A 48 -3.48 -15.21 -6.58
CA ASP A 48 -3.64 -13.77 -6.85
C ASP A 48 -4.49 -13.04 -5.80
N ALA A 49 -5.57 -13.66 -5.30
CA ALA A 49 -6.42 -13.10 -4.25
C ALA A 49 -5.65 -12.91 -2.93
N ILE A 50 -4.92 -13.93 -2.49
CA ILE A 50 -4.11 -13.89 -1.28
C ILE A 50 -2.96 -12.87 -1.43
N ARG A 51 -2.38 -12.76 -2.63
CA ARG A 51 -1.35 -11.74 -2.91
C ARG A 51 -1.90 -10.33 -2.71
N LEU A 52 -3.12 -10.06 -3.20
CA LEU A 52 -3.74 -8.75 -3.05
C LEU A 52 -4.06 -8.44 -1.58
N GLU A 53 -4.57 -9.41 -0.82
CA GLU A 53 -4.84 -9.26 0.62
C GLU A 53 -3.56 -8.96 1.40
N VAL A 54 -2.48 -9.71 1.17
CA VAL A 54 -1.19 -9.47 1.82
C VAL A 54 -0.61 -8.11 1.40
N CYS A 55 -0.80 -7.72 0.13
CA CYS A 55 -0.41 -6.40 -0.35
C CYS A 55 -1.16 -5.30 0.43
N GLU A 56 -2.48 -5.41 0.54
CA GLU A 56 -3.30 -4.45 1.28
C GLU A 56 -2.88 -4.35 2.75
N GLN A 57 -2.68 -5.48 3.43
CA GLN A 57 -2.22 -5.49 4.83
C GLN A 57 -0.87 -4.80 5.00
N ALA A 58 0.09 -5.09 4.11
CA ALA A 58 1.41 -4.47 4.13
C ALA A 58 1.32 -2.96 3.92
N VAL A 59 0.55 -2.51 2.92
CA VAL A 59 0.39 -1.07 2.65
C VAL A 59 -0.25 -0.35 3.83
N ARG A 60 -1.36 -0.90 4.36
CA ARG A 60 -2.05 -0.31 5.52
C ARG A 60 -1.11 -0.16 6.71
N ARG A 61 -0.28 -1.17 6.98
CA ARG A 61 0.72 -1.09 8.05
C ARG A 61 1.72 0.04 7.82
N MET A 62 2.28 0.12 6.60
CA MET A 62 3.25 1.15 6.23
C MET A 62 2.66 2.58 6.32
N LEU A 63 1.41 2.77 5.90
CA LEU A 63 0.73 4.06 5.98
C LEU A 63 0.47 4.45 7.45
N THR A 64 0.04 3.52 8.28
CA THR A 64 -0.15 3.74 9.73
C THR A 64 1.17 4.10 10.40
N ASP A 65 2.24 3.34 10.16
CA ASP A 65 3.56 3.63 10.72
C ASP A 65 4.06 5.01 10.26
N ARG A 66 3.74 5.41 9.03
CA ARG A 66 4.09 6.72 8.49
C ARG A 66 3.29 7.86 9.12
N LEU A 67 2.00 7.66 9.40
CA LEU A 67 1.19 8.65 10.12
C LEU A 67 1.69 8.80 11.56
N ALA A 68 1.97 7.69 12.24
CA ALA A 68 2.55 7.71 13.58
C ALA A 68 3.87 8.50 13.62
N ALA A 69 4.76 8.26 12.65
CA ALA A 69 6.03 8.99 12.54
C ALA A 69 5.87 10.49 12.25
N GLN A 70 4.76 10.94 11.66
CA GLN A 70 4.48 12.37 11.45
C GLN A 70 3.84 13.03 12.68
N SER A 71 3.06 12.26 13.45
CA SER A 71 2.39 12.75 14.65
C SER A 71 3.32 12.91 15.86
N TRP A 72 4.52 12.32 15.82
CA TRP A 72 5.49 12.45 16.90
C TRP A 72 6.21 13.80 16.80
N PRO A 73 6.00 14.75 17.74
CA PRO A 73 6.84 15.93 17.80
C PRO A 73 8.25 15.48 18.18
N SER A 74 9.22 15.65 17.29
CA SER A 74 10.62 15.61 17.69
C SER A 74 10.82 16.72 18.71
N ALA A 75 10.84 16.34 20.00
CA ALA A 75 11.14 17.25 21.10
C ALA A 75 12.44 17.97 20.76
N SER A 76 12.31 19.26 20.45
CA SER A 76 13.41 20.21 20.27
C SER A 76 13.52 21.03 21.54
#